data_AF-A0A429Q1S7-F1
#
_entry.id   AF-A0A429Q1S7-F1
#
_cell.length_a   1.000
_cell.length_b   1.000
_cell.length_c   1.000
_cell.angle_alpha   90.00
_cell.angle_beta   90.00
_cell.angle_gamma   90.00
#
_symmetry.space_group_name_H-M   'P 1'
#
loop_
_entity.id
_entity.type
_entity.pdbx_description
1 polymer ?
#
loop_
_entity_poly.entity_id
_entity_poly.type
_entity_poly.pdbx_seq_one_letter_code
_entity_poly.pdbx_strand_id
1 'polypeptide(L)'
;MTATTDGNAGAVSPRTAVAGKTTDTALPEGAAPAPGRTLPEGAAPGRTLPEGAAPAPGGLGETAARAAARAAEHLLARQDPAGWWKGDLETNVTMDAEDLLLRQFLGILDPDTTRAAALHIRREQREDGAWATFYGGPGELSATVEAYVALRLAGDPPEAPHMARASAWVRARGGIAAARVFTRIWLALFGWWRWEDLPELPPELLFLPKWFPLNIYDFGCWARQTIVPLTVVSAKRPVRPAPFPLDELHTDPARPN
;
A
#
# COMPACT_ATOMS: atom_id res chain seq x y z
N MET A 1 -1.33 -1.93 -10.21
CA MET A 1 -0.81 -2.62 -11.42
C MET A 1 -0.80 -4.11 -11.11
N THR A 2 -1.71 -4.92 -11.66
CA THR A 2 -1.76 -6.38 -11.42
C THR A 2 -0.95 -7.10 -12.49
N ALA A 3 0.13 -7.76 -12.09
CA ALA A 3 0.92 -8.62 -12.97
C ALA A 3 0.10 -9.86 -13.36
N THR A 4 -0.13 -10.04 -14.66
CA THR A 4 -0.66 -11.29 -15.21
C THR A 4 0.49 -12.29 -15.32
N THR A 5 0.28 -13.50 -14.79
CA THR A 5 1.30 -14.55 -14.58
C THR A 5 1.58 -15.43 -15.79
N ASP A 6 1.35 -14.96 -17.01
CA ASP A 6 1.35 -15.79 -18.21
C ASP A 6 2.39 -15.43 -19.29
N GLY A 7 3.34 -14.54 -19.00
CA GLY A 7 4.68 -14.57 -19.62
C GLY A 7 4.77 -14.60 -21.15
N ASN A 8 3.74 -14.18 -21.89
CA ASN A 8 3.72 -14.24 -23.35
C ASN A 8 3.82 -12.83 -23.96
N ALA A 9 4.96 -12.54 -24.60
CA ALA A 9 5.15 -11.34 -25.41
C ALA A 9 4.59 -11.59 -26.83
N GLY A 10 3.27 -11.68 -26.95
CA GLY A 10 2.57 -11.70 -28.23
C GLY A 10 1.96 -10.32 -28.51
N ALA A 11 2.38 -9.66 -29.60
CA ALA A 11 1.85 -8.37 -30.01
C ALA A 11 0.34 -8.45 -30.28
N VAL A 12 -0.46 -7.76 -29.47
CA VAL A 12 -1.90 -7.59 -29.70
C VAL A 12 -2.13 -6.24 -30.36
N SER A 13 -2.64 -6.27 -31.60
CA SER A 13 -3.02 -5.07 -32.37
C SER A 13 -4.08 -4.23 -31.64
N PRO A 14 -4.07 -2.90 -31.79
CA PRO A 14 -4.95 -2.01 -31.04
C PRO A 14 -6.41 -2.21 -31.44
N ARG A 15 -7.27 -2.50 -30.46
CA ARG A 15 -8.73 -2.55 -30.66
C ARG A 15 -9.27 -1.13 -30.79
N THR A 16 -9.98 -0.91 -31.89
CA THR A 16 -10.70 0.31 -32.27
C THR A 16 -11.67 0.75 -31.17
N ALA A 17 -11.53 1.98 -30.69
CA ALA A 17 -12.46 2.60 -29.76
C ALA A 17 -13.77 2.95 -30.49
N VAL A 18 -14.86 2.26 -30.15
CA VAL A 18 -16.20 2.71 -30.52
C VAL A 18 -16.65 3.72 -29.47
N ALA A 19 -16.64 4.99 -29.86
CA ALA A 19 -17.17 6.10 -29.08
C ALA A 19 -18.70 6.05 -29.09
N GLY A 20 -19.31 5.70 -27.96
CA GLY A 20 -20.71 5.98 -27.69
C GLY A 20 -20.86 7.41 -27.15
N LYS A 21 -21.35 8.34 -27.98
CA LYS A 21 -21.82 9.67 -27.56
C LYS A 21 -23.08 9.51 -26.71
N THR A 22 -23.06 9.94 -25.45
CA THR A 22 -24.27 10.33 -24.73
C THR A 22 -24.45 11.84 -24.88
N THR A 23 -25.44 12.22 -25.68
CA THR A 23 -25.93 13.58 -25.84
C THR A 23 -26.71 14.02 -24.60
N ASP A 24 -26.35 15.23 -24.16
CA ASP A 24 -27.01 16.05 -23.16
C ASP A 24 -28.49 16.28 -23.52
N THR A 25 -29.40 15.91 -22.62
CA THR A 25 -30.82 16.29 -22.72
C THR A 25 -31.30 16.71 -21.34
N ALA A 26 -31.68 17.98 -21.23
CA ALA A 26 -32.20 18.62 -20.03
C ALA A 26 -33.41 17.87 -19.45
N LEU A 27 -33.41 17.67 -18.12
CA LEU A 27 -34.53 17.15 -17.36
C LEU A 27 -35.44 18.30 -16.89
N PRO A 28 -36.78 18.16 -16.95
CA PRO A 28 -37.71 19.12 -16.36
C PRO A 28 -37.75 19.01 -14.82
N GLU A 29 -38.04 20.14 -14.17
CA GLU A 29 -38.16 20.30 -12.72
C GLU A 29 -39.23 19.38 -12.10
N GLY A 30 -38.89 18.73 -10.98
CA GLY A 30 -39.86 18.10 -10.08
C GLY A 30 -39.67 16.59 -9.84
N ALA A 31 -38.56 16.18 -9.22
CA ALA A 31 -38.46 14.89 -8.55
C ALA A 31 -37.53 14.98 -7.33
N ALA A 32 -38.01 14.49 -6.19
CA ALA A 32 -37.35 14.54 -4.88
C ALA A 32 -36.00 13.81 -4.83
N PRO A 33 -35.05 14.24 -3.98
CA PRO A 33 -33.69 13.69 -3.97
C PRO A 33 -33.64 12.26 -3.41
N ALA A 34 -32.98 11.37 -4.15
CA ALA A 34 -32.60 10.04 -3.68
C ALA A 34 -31.51 10.15 -2.60
N PRO A 35 -31.61 9.42 -1.47
CA PRO A 35 -30.65 9.53 -0.39
C PRO A 35 -29.29 8.92 -0.78
N GLY A 36 -28.23 9.63 -0.43
CA GLY A 36 -26.85 9.27 -0.68
C GLY A 36 -26.46 7.95 -0.01
N ARG A 37 -25.61 7.18 -0.71
CA ARG A 37 -24.94 6.00 -0.16
C ARG A 37 -23.87 6.45 0.83
N THR A 38 -24.21 6.41 2.10
CA THR A 38 -23.28 6.39 3.22
C THR A 38 -22.60 5.02 3.29
N LEU A 39 -21.27 4.99 3.24
CA LEU A 39 -20.48 3.87 3.77
C LEU A 39 -20.41 4.05 5.29
N PRO A 40 -20.71 3.02 6.11
CA PRO A 40 -20.69 3.18 7.55
C PRO A 40 -19.24 3.25 8.05
N GLU A 41 -18.88 4.41 8.61
CA GLU A 41 -17.75 4.59 9.50
C GLU A 41 -18.20 4.23 10.92
N GLY A 42 -17.41 3.42 11.61
CA GLY A 42 -17.69 2.90 12.94
C GLY A 42 -17.49 1.40 12.99
N ALA A 43 -16.43 0.96 13.68
CA ALA A 43 -16.39 -0.38 14.24
C ALA A 43 -17.75 -0.60 14.94
N ALA A 44 -18.54 -1.55 14.44
CA ALA A 44 -19.75 -1.91 15.13
C ALA A 44 -19.35 -2.32 16.56
N PRO A 45 -20.00 -1.79 17.62
CA PRO A 45 -19.90 -2.42 18.93
C PRO A 45 -20.23 -3.89 18.70
N GLY A 46 -19.37 -4.78 19.23
CA GLY A 46 -19.33 -6.20 18.90
C GLY A 46 -20.74 -6.69 18.58
N ARG A 47 -20.97 -7.09 17.33
CA ARG A 47 -22.28 -7.57 16.87
C ARG A 47 -22.78 -8.47 17.97
N THR A 48 -23.78 -8.02 18.71
CA THR A 48 -24.57 -8.88 19.56
C THR A 48 -25.09 -9.91 18.59
N LEU A 49 -24.47 -11.10 18.63
CA LEU A 49 -25.04 -12.29 18.05
C LEU A 49 -26.49 -12.26 18.54
N PRO A 50 -27.49 -12.33 17.66
CA PRO A 50 -28.88 -12.20 18.08
C PRO A 50 -29.10 -13.15 19.25
N GLU A 51 -29.29 -12.55 20.43
CA GLU A 51 -29.51 -13.26 21.67
C GLU A 51 -30.90 -13.90 21.48
N GLY A 52 -30.91 -15.19 21.16
CA GLY A 52 -32.13 -15.95 20.92
C GLY A 52 -32.50 -16.20 19.45
N ALA A 53 -31.54 -16.48 18.55
CA ALA A 53 -31.86 -17.42 17.48
C ALA A 53 -31.91 -18.83 18.09
N ALA A 54 -33.10 -19.27 18.50
CA ALA A 54 -33.32 -20.63 18.95
C ALA A 54 -32.68 -21.61 17.95
N PRO A 55 -31.93 -22.63 18.39
CA PRO A 55 -31.35 -23.60 17.47
C PRO A 55 -32.48 -24.15 16.61
N ALA A 56 -32.35 -24.01 15.29
CA ALA A 56 -33.26 -24.65 14.35
C ALA A 56 -33.38 -26.13 14.77
N PRO A 57 -34.57 -26.75 14.71
CA PRO A 57 -34.86 -28.05 15.33
C PRO A 57 -34.09 -29.27 14.77
N GLY A 58 -33.01 -29.03 14.02
CA GLY A 58 -32.07 -30.03 13.54
C GLY A 58 -30.88 -30.19 14.49
N GLY A 59 -30.42 -31.44 14.63
CA GLY A 59 -29.16 -31.73 15.32
C GLY A 59 -27.98 -30.93 14.73
N LEU A 60 -26.87 -30.86 15.49
CA LEU A 60 -25.64 -30.15 15.08
C LEU A 60 -25.22 -30.47 13.63
N GLY A 61 -25.37 -31.73 13.21
CA GLY A 61 -25.06 -32.17 11.85
C GLY A 61 -25.89 -31.48 10.75
N GLU A 62 -27.18 -31.28 10.96
CA GLU A 62 -28.03 -30.57 9.98
C GLU A 62 -27.69 -29.09 9.91
N THR A 63 -27.37 -28.48 11.05
CA THR A 63 -26.96 -27.08 11.10
C THR A 63 -25.62 -26.87 10.39
N ALA A 64 -24.65 -27.77 10.59
CA ALA A 64 -23.38 -27.76 9.88
C ALA A 64 -23.57 -27.96 8.35
N ALA A 65 -24.42 -28.90 7.94
CA ALA A 65 -24.71 -29.14 6.53
C ALA A 65 -25.34 -27.92 5.84
N ARG A 66 -26.32 -27.27 6.50
CA ARG A 66 -26.91 -26.03 5.99
C ARG A 66 -25.90 -24.89 5.90
N ALA A 67 -25.01 -24.75 6.89
CA ALA A 67 -23.97 -23.73 6.86
C ALA A 67 -22.98 -23.97 5.71
N ALA A 68 -22.55 -25.22 5.51
CA ALA A 68 -21.65 -25.60 4.41
C ALA A 68 -22.29 -25.36 3.04
N ALA A 69 -23.55 -25.74 2.84
CA ALA A 69 -24.28 -25.50 1.59
C ALA A 69 -24.34 -24.00 1.26
N ARG A 70 -24.72 -23.17 2.24
CA ARG A 70 -24.78 -21.70 2.07
C ARG A 70 -23.41 -21.08 1.79
N ALA A 71 -22.35 -21.57 2.44
CA ALA A 71 -20.99 -21.08 2.20
C ALA A 71 -20.49 -21.46 0.80
N ALA A 72 -20.76 -22.69 0.36
CA ALA A 72 -20.42 -23.16 -0.98
C ALA A 72 -21.17 -22.36 -2.06
N GLU A 73 -22.49 -22.17 -1.90
CA GLU A 73 -23.30 -21.34 -2.80
C GLU A 73 -22.76 -19.91 -2.88
N HIS A 74 -22.42 -19.31 -1.73
CA HIS A 74 -21.84 -17.97 -1.69
C HIS A 74 -20.50 -17.87 -2.41
N LEU A 75 -19.61 -18.86 -2.21
CA LEU A 75 -18.32 -18.88 -2.87
C LEU A 75 -18.47 -19.07 -4.38
N LEU A 76 -19.29 -20.03 -4.81
CA LEU A 76 -19.55 -20.31 -6.24
C LEU A 76 -20.20 -19.11 -6.95
N ALA A 77 -21.08 -18.37 -6.28
CA ALA A 77 -21.68 -17.14 -6.82
C ALA A 77 -20.65 -16.01 -7.07
N ARG A 78 -19.43 -16.12 -6.53
CA ARG A 78 -18.31 -15.17 -6.72
C ARG A 78 -17.24 -15.69 -7.68
N GLN A 79 -17.42 -16.87 -8.26
CA GLN A 79 -16.51 -17.40 -9.25
C GLN A 79 -16.61 -16.55 -10.52
N ASP A 80 -15.47 -16.17 -11.09
CA ASP A 80 -15.43 -15.54 -12.40
C ASP A 80 -15.93 -16.55 -13.46
N PRO A 81 -16.61 -16.11 -14.54
CA PRO A 81 -17.02 -17.01 -15.62
C PRO A 81 -15.90 -17.86 -16.24
N ALA A 82 -14.64 -17.43 -16.15
CA ALA A 82 -13.47 -18.20 -16.58
C ALA A 82 -12.96 -19.23 -15.56
N GLY A 83 -13.59 -19.32 -14.37
CA GLY A 83 -13.39 -20.40 -13.41
C GLY A 83 -12.50 -20.08 -12.21
N TRP A 84 -11.93 -18.88 -12.10
CA TRP A 84 -11.08 -18.47 -10.96
C TRP A 84 -11.84 -17.63 -9.93
N TRP A 85 -11.23 -17.43 -8.76
CA TRP A 85 -11.71 -16.49 -7.73
C TRP A 85 -10.70 -15.37 -7.54
N LYS A 86 -11.22 -14.18 -7.28
CA LYS A 86 -10.41 -13.01 -6.92
C LYS A 86 -10.89 -12.46 -5.60
N GLY A 87 -9.95 -12.27 -4.70
CA GLY A 87 -10.11 -11.53 -3.46
C GLY A 87 -9.03 -10.46 -3.37
N ASP A 88 -9.24 -9.53 -2.44
CA ASP A 88 -8.23 -8.53 -2.12
C ASP A 88 -7.10 -9.18 -1.32
N LEU A 89 -5.85 -8.90 -1.71
CA LEU A 89 -4.66 -9.31 -0.97
C LEU A 89 -4.17 -8.11 -0.17
N GLU A 90 -4.71 -7.97 1.04
CA GLU A 90 -4.32 -6.89 1.95
C GLU A 90 -2.94 -7.18 2.56
N THR A 91 -2.13 -6.14 2.71
CA THR A 91 -0.81 -6.21 3.35
C THR A 91 -0.67 -5.11 4.40
N ASN A 92 -0.08 -3.98 4.00
CA ASN A 92 0.02 -2.75 4.76
C ASN A 92 0.20 -1.57 3.79
N VAL A 93 0.21 -0.36 4.36
CA VAL A 93 0.23 0.89 3.59
C VAL A 93 1.54 1.18 2.85
N THR A 94 2.62 0.42 3.07
CA THR A 94 3.89 0.71 2.40
C THR A 94 3.78 0.51 0.90
N MET A 95 2.93 -0.40 0.42
CA MET A 95 2.74 -0.61 -1.02
C MET A 95 2.20 0.66 -1.71
N ASP A 96 1.21 1.31 -1.11
CA ASP A 96 0.67 2.58 -1.61
C ASP A 96 1.68 3.73 -1.43
N ALA A 97 2.34 3.80 -0.27
CA ALA A 97 3.32 4.85 -0.01
C ALA A 97 4.51 4.80 -0.96
N GLU A 98 5.08 3.62 -1.17
CA GLU A 98 6.20 3.38 -2.08
C GLU A 98 5.79 3.59 -3.56
N ASP A 99 4.55 3.29 -3.96
CA ASP A 99 4.04 3.62 -5.30
C ASP A 99 3.95 5.14 -5.52
N LEU A 100 3.46 5.91 -4.54
CA LEU A 100 3.45 7.37 -4.63
C LEU A 100 4.87 7.95 -4.69
N LEU A 101 5.79 7.44 -3.87
CA LEU A 101 7.20 7.80 -3.92
C LEU A 101 7.81 7.48 -5.30
N LEU A 102 7.55 6.29 -5.85
CA LEU A 102 8.03 5.90 -7.17
C LEU A 102 7.51 6.86 -8.26
N ARG A 103 6.22 7.13 -8.27
CA ARG A 103 5.59 7.99 -9.27
C ARG A 103 6.07 9.43 -9.17
N GLN A 104 6.22 9.95 -7.96
CA GLN A 104 6.85 11.25 -7.72
C GLN A 104 8.28 11.25 -8.25
N PHE A 105 9.07 10.23 -7.92
CA PHE A 105 10.44 10.09 -8.41
C PHE A 105 10.50 9.98 -9.93
N LEU A 106 9.51 9.38 -10.59
CA LEU A 106 9.48 9.29 -12.06
C LEU A 106 8.89 10.55 -12.71
N GLY A 107 8.17 11.39 -11.98
CA GLY A 107 7.47 12.57 -12.50
C GLY A 107 6.14 12.23 -13.17
N ILE A 108 5.51 11.13 -12.75
CA ILE A 108 4.24 10.61 -13.29
C ILE A 108 3.15 10.50 -12.22
N LEU A 109 3.30 11.25 -11.13
CA LEU A 109 2.30 11.29 -10.06
C LEU A 109 1.00 11.90 -10.57
N ASP A 110 -0.10 11.17 -10.43
CA ASP A 110 -1.43 11.61 -10.86
C ASP A 110 -2.34 11.94 -9.66
N PRO A 111 -3.19 12.97 -9.74
CA PRO A 111 -4.01 13.43 -8.61
C PRO A 111 -5.02 12.37 -8.10
N ASP A 112 -5.56 11.55 -8.99
CA ASP A 112 -6.59 10.57 -8.63
C ASP A 112 -6.02 9.39 -7.84
N THR A 113 -4.91 8.82 -8.30
CA THR A 113 -4.18 7.77 -7.57
C THR A 113 -3.68 8.31 -6.24
N THR A 114 -3.10 9.53 -6.23
CA THR A 114 -2.61 10.17 -5.01
C THR A 114 -3.72 10.35 -3.98
N ARG A 115 -4.88 10.86 -4.40
CA ARG A 115 -6.04 11.02 -3.53
C ARG A 115 -6.57 9.68 -3.01
N ALA A 116 -6.66 8.66 -3.86
CA ALA A 116 -7.14 7.33 -3.47
C ALA A 116 -6.21 6.65 -2.46
N ALA A 117 -4.89 6.64 -2.73
CA ALA A 117 -3.88 6.12 -1.84
C ALA A 117 -3.88 6.88 -0.50
N ALA A 118 -3.92 8.21 -0.52
CA ALA A 118 -3.95 9.01 0.72
C ALA A 118 -5.21 8.75 1.56
N LEU A 119 -6.37 8.52 0.94
CA LEU A 119 -7.58 8.12 1.68
C LEU A 119 -7.40 6.78 2.38
N HIS A 120 -6.82 5.79 1.70
CA HIS A 120 -6.50 4.49 2.30
C HIS A 120 -5.49 4.64 3.45
N ILE A 121 -4.37 5.32 3.20
CA ILE A 121 -3.31 5.52 4.20
C ILE A 121 -3.86 6.21 5.46
N ARG A 122 -4.65 7.29 5.32
CA ARG A 122 -5.26 7.95 6.50
C ARG A 122 -6.19 7.02 7.27
N ARG A 123 -6.98 6.19 6.58
CA ARG A 123 -7.91 5.23 7.21
C ARG A 123 -7.18 4.18 8.04
N GLU A 124 -6.01 3.73 7.60
CA GLU A 124 -5.22 2.72 8.31
C GLU A 124 -4.37 3.29 9.46
N GLN A 125 -4.39 4.61 9.68
CA GLN A 125 -3.67 5.21 10.79
C GLN A 125 -4.28 4.78 12.13
N ARG A 126 -3.42 4.32 13.04
CA ARG A 126 -3.79 3.97 14.41
C ARG A 126 -4.01 5.21 15.26
N GLU A 127 -4.69 5.04 16.40
CA GLU A 127 -4.94 6.10 17.37
C GLU A 127 -3.65 6.78 17.89
N ASP A 128 -2.56 6.00 18.02
CA ASP A 128 -1.25 6.50 18.43
C ASP A 128 -0.49 7.24 17.32
N GLY A 129 -1.08 7.37 16.13
CA GLY A 129 -0.51 8.08 14.98
C GLY A 129 0.37 7.22 14.07
N ALA A 130 0.59 5.95 14.41
CA ALA A 130 1.46 5.06 13.67
C ALA A 130 0.70 4.17 12.67
N TRP A 131 1.46 3.45 11.84
CA TRP A 131 0.96 2.40 10.96
C TRP A 131 1.60 1.06 11.31
N ALA A 132 0.84 -0.02 11.18
CA ALA A 132 1.29 -1.39 11.43
C ALA A 132 1.58 -2.12 10.11
N THR A 133 2.38 -3.19 10.18
CA THR A 133 2.66 -4.04 9.01
C THR A 133 1.67 -5.18 8.79
N PHE A 134 0.74 -5.38 9.74
CA PHE A 134 -0.35 -6.36 9.66
C PHE A 134 -1.54 -5.91 10.52
N TYR A 135 -2.73 -6.46 10.24
CA TYR A 135 -3.98 -6.10 10.92
C TYR A 135 -3.89 -6.31 12.44
N GLY A 136 -4.22 -5.26 13.20
CA GLY A 136 -4.16 -5.27 14.67
C GLY A 136 -2.75 -5.32 15.26
N GLY A 137 -1.70 -5.30 14.44
CA GLY A 137 -0.31 -5.32 14.88
C GLY A 137 0.14 -4.00 15.53
N PRO A 138 1.30 -3.98 16.20
CA PRO A 138 1.86 -2.76 16.76
C PRO A 138 2.30 -1.80 15.64
N GLY A 139 2.42 -0.51 15.96
CA GLY A 139 3.00 0.46 15.05
C GLY A 139 4.45 0.11 14.71
N GLU A 140 4.82 0.27 13.44
CA GLU A 140 6.15 -0.03 12.89
C GLU A 140 6.77 1.25 12.33
N LEU A 141 8.06 1.46 12.57
CA LEU A 141 8.75 2.71 12.30
C LEU A 141 8.84 3.02 10.82
N SER A 142 9.30 2.07 10.03
CA SER A 142 9.47 2.24 8.58
C SER A 142 8.13 2.49 7.89
N ALA A 143 7.10 1.70 8.22
CA ALA A 143 5.76 1.90 7.69
C ALA A 143 5.18 3.28 8.04
N THR A 144 5.43 3.75 9.27
CA THR A 144 4.97 5.07 9.71
C THR A 144 5.71 6.21 8.99
N VAL A 145 7.02 6.08 8.77
CA VAL A 145 7.81 7.07 8.00
C VAL A 145 7.33 7.12 6.55
N GLU A 146 7.18 5.98 5.90
CA GLU A 146 6.75 5.92 4.50
C GLU A 146 5.32 6.46 4.32
N ALA A 147 4.39 6.06 5.19
CA ALA A 147 3.02 6.59 5.21
C ALA A 147 2.99 8.11 5.42
N TYR A 148 3.81 8.62 6.34
CA TYR A 148 3.93 10.05 6.57
C TYR A 148 4.37 10.80 5.30
N VAL A 149 5.44 10.33 4.66
CA VAL A 149 5.95 10.97 3.42
C VAL A 149 4.92 10.92 2.31
N ALA A 150 4.20 9.81 2.17
CA ALA A 150 3.12 9.66 1.19
C ALA A 150 1.97 10.67 1.43
N LEU A 151 1.60 10.92 2.68
CA LEU A 151 0.60 11.95 3.02
C LEU A 151 1.14 13.37 2.78
N ARG A 152 2.43 13.63 3.05
CA ARG A 152 3.06 14.91 2.66
C ARG A 152 3.00 15.12 1.14
N LEU A 153 3.24 14.07 0.33
CA LEU A 153 3.08 14.12 -1.13
C LEU A 153 1.62 14.37 -1.56
N ALA A 154 0.65 13.89 -0.78
CA ALA A 154 -0.76 14.13 -1.00
C ALA A 154 -1.24 15.52 -0.53
N GLY A 155 -0.36 16.33 0.05
CA GLY A 155 -0.63 17.71 0.45
C GLY A 155 -1.01 17.89 1.92
N ASP A 156 -0.89 16.87 2.77
CA ASP A 156 -1.15 17.01 4.21
C ASP A 156 -0.05 17.86 4.87
N PRO A 157 -0.42 18.96 5.58
CA PRO A 157 0.57 19.80 6.25
C PRO A 157 1.12 19.08 7.50
N PRO A 158 2.41 19.26 7.82
CA PRO A 158 3.05 18.58 8.96
C PRO A 158 2.41 18.94 10.32
N GLU A 159 1.77 20.11 10.42
CA GLU A 159 1.06 20.58 11.61
C GLU A 159 -0.34 19.96 11.78
N ALA A 160 -0.87 19.27 10.76
CA ALA A 160 -2.16 18.61 10.88
C ALA A 160 -2.13 17.62 12.06
N PRO A 161 -3.18 17.53 12.90
CA PRO A 161 -3.14 16.73 14.12
C PRO A 161 -2.71 15.27 13.92
N HIS A 162 -3.12 14.65 12.79
CA HIS A 162 -2.77 13.28 12.45
C HIS A 162 -1.30 13.13 12.02
N MET A 163 -0.75 14.13 11.34
CA MET A 163 0.68 14.21 10.96
C MET A 163 1.56 14.49 12.17
N ALA A 164 1.17 15.44 13.02
CA ALA A 164 1.90 15.78 14.24
C ALA A 164 2.00 14.60 15.23
N ARG A 165 0.95 13.77 15.34
CA ARG A 165 1.01 12.52 16.12
C ARG A 165 2.00 11.53 15.52
N ALA A 166 1.95 11.32 14.20
CA ALA A 166 2.86 10.42 13.50
C ALA A 166 4.33 10.85 13.65
N SER A 167 4.64 12.12 13.44
CA SER A 167 6.00 12.65 13.57
C SER A 167 6.51 12.57 15.01
N ALA A 168 5.68 12.89 16.01
CA ALA A 168 6.03 12.70 17.41
C ALA A 168 6.32 11.22 17.75
N TRP A 169 5.50 10.30 17.23
CA TRP A 169 5.67 8.86 17.41
C TRP A 169 6.97 8.35 16.78
N VAL A 170 7.32 8.83 15.58
CA VAL A 170 8.56 8.52 14.86
C VAL A 170 9.78 9.02 15.64
N ARG A 171 9.76 10.27 16.11
CA ARG A 171 10.86 10.85 16.90
C ARG A 171 11.12 10.07 18.19
N ALA A 172 10.06 9.63 18.88
CA ALA A 172 10.18 8.82 20.09
C ALA A 172 10.86 7.46 19.86
N ARG A 173 11.04 7.02 18.60
CA ARG A 173 11.63 5.73 18.20
C ARG A 173 12.95 5.85 17.44
N GLY A 174 13.64 6.97 17.59
CA GLY A 174 14.94 7.17 16.96
C GLY A 174 14.87 7.85 15.58
N GLY A 175 13.69 8.34 15.19
CA GLY A 175 13.50 9.11 13.97
C GLY A 175 13.78 8.31 12.69
N ILE A 176 13.93 9.00 11.56
CA ILE A 176 14.20 8.35 10.26
C ILE A 176 15.51 7.57 10.23
N ALA A 177 16.49 7.91 11.09
CA ALA A 177 17.78 7.22 11.16
C ALA A 177 17.66 5.77 11.65
N ALA A 178 16.64 5.48 12.46
CA ALA A 178 16.36 4.13 12.96
C ALA A 178 15.53 3.28 11.98
N ALA A 179 15.12 3.83 10.83
CA ALA A 179 14.31 3.10 9.85
C ALA A 179 15.12 1.99 9.14
N ARG A 180 14.40 1.00 8.58
CA ARG A 180 14.99 -0.09 7.79
C ARG A 180 15.74 0.44 6.55
N VAL A 181 16.64 -0.37 6.01
CA VAL A 181 17.46 -0.01 4.83
C VAL A 181 16.60 0.41 3.63
N PHE A 182 15.50 -0.30 3.34
CA PHE A 182 14.62 0.05 2.22
C PHE A 182 13.98 1.44 2.35
N THR A 183 13.50 1.81 3.54
CA THR A 183 13.00 3.17 3.80
C THR A 183 14.09 4.20 3.54
N ARG A 184 15.32 3.93 4.02
CA ARG A 184 16.45 4.84 3.79
C ARG A 184 16.88 4.93 2.32
N ILE A 185 16.74 3.85 1.54
CA ILE A 185 16.93 3.88 0.07
C ILE A 185 15.90 4.82 -0.58
N TRP A 186 14.63 4.71 -0.20
CA TRP A 186 13.59 5.64 -0.67
C TRP A 186 13.92 7.09 -0.31
N LEU A 187 14.37 7.35 0.91
CA LEU A 187 14.78 8.68 1.35
C LEU A 187 16.01 9.19 0.56
N ALA A 188 16.96 8.32 0.23
CA ALA A 188 18.15 8.67 -0.54
C ALA A 188 17.84 9.03 -2.00
N LEU A 189 16.84 8.38 -2.61
CA LEU A 189 16.36 8.75 -3.94
C LEU A 189 15.89 10.22 -4.02
N PHE A 190 15.43 10.78 -2.91
CA PHE A 190 14.99 12.18 -2.81
C PHE A 190 16.01 13.14 -2.20
N GLY A 191 17.18 12.62 -1.80
CA GLY A 191 18.23 13.40 -1.13
C GLY A 191 17.97 13.70 0.34
N TRP A 192 16.94 13.11 0.96
CA TRP A 192 16.71 13.18 2.42
C TRP A 192 17.66 12.29 3.22
N TRP A 193 18.34 11.36 2.54
CA TRP A 193 19.34 10.48 3.13
C TRP A 193 20.56 10.42 2.21
N ARG A 194 21.75 10.31 2.79
CA ARG A 194 22.98 10.20 2.02
C ARG A 194 23.16 8.78 1.50
N TRP A 195 23.48 8.64 0.22
CA TRP A 195 23.76 7.33 -0.37
C TRP A 195 24.96 6.64 0.29
N GLU A 196 25.93 7.39 0.79
CA GLU A 196 27.14 6.86 1.44
C GLU A 196 26.84 6.19 2.79
N ASP A 197 25.69 6.49 3.40
CA ASP A 197 25.29 5.96 4.70
C ASP A 197 24.41 4.70 4.56
N LEU A 198 24.19 4.22 3.32
CA LEU A 198 23.47 2.98 3.02
C LEU A 198 24.45 1.80 2.86
N PRO A 199 24.03 0.56 3.20
CA PRO A 199 24.81 -0.62 2.88
C PRO A 199 25.04 -0.75 1.38
N GLU A 200 26.26 -1.10 0.99
CA GLU A 200 26.59 -1.26 -0.42
C GLU A 200 26.02 -2.54 -1.02
N LEU A 201 25.50 -2.42 -2.24
CA LEU A 201 24.99 -3.54 -3.05
C LEU A 201 25.68 -3.49 -4.41
N PRO A 202 26.93 -4.00 -4.51
CA PRO A 202 27.73 -3.86 -5.72
C PRO A 202 27.15 -4.69 -6.88
N PRO A 203 27.05 -4.13 -8.11
CA PRO A 203 26.61 -4.88 -9.29
C PRO A 203 27.54 -6.06 -9.62
N GLU A 204 28.78 -6.07 -9.12
CA GLU A 204 29.73 -7.17 -9.29
C GLU A 204 29.23 -8.50 -8.73
N LEU A 205 28.24 -8.50 -7.82
CA LEU A 205 27.57 -9.72 -7.34
C LEU A 205 26.98 -10.57 -8.47
N LEU A 206 26.63 -9.96 -9.60
CA LEU A 206 26.12 -10.64 -10.80
C LEU A 206 27.17 -11.56 -11.46
N PHE A 207 28.46 -11.31 -11.23
CA PHE A 207 29.55 -12.09 -11.81
C PHE A 207 30.00 -13.26 -10.93
N LEU A 208 29.44 -13.39 -9.71
CA LEU A 208 29.77 -14.51 -8.82
C LEU A 208 29.27 -15.83 -9.43
N PRO A 209 30.12 -16.88 -9.49
CA PRO A 209 29.69 -18.17 -9.96
C PRO A 209 28.73 -18.82 -8.97
N LYS A 210 27.85 -19.71 -9.45
CA LYS A 210 26.79 -20.35 -8.64
C LYS A 210 27.27 -21.15 -7.42
N TRP A 211 28.55 -21.51 -7.36
CA TRP A 211 29.14 -22.22 -6.22
C TRP A 211 29.67 -21.27 -5.15
N PHE A 212 29.85 -19.99 -5.46
CA PHE A 212 30.42 -19.01 -4.55
C PHE A 212 29.34 -18.51 -3.58
N PRO A 213 29.65 -18.37 -2.28
CA PRO A 213 28.65 -17.95 -1.29
C PRO A 213 28.12 -16.55 -1.60
N LEU A 214 26.83 -16.32 -1.35
CA LEU A 214 26.13 -15.06 -1.60
C LEU A 214 26.01 -14.70 -3.09
N ASN A 215 26.15 -15.68 -3.98
CA ASN A 215 25.74 -15.48 -5.36
C ASN A 215 24.22 -15.24 -5.41
N ILE A 216 23.75 -14.54 -6.44
CA ILE A 216 22.33 -14.13 -6.52
C ILE A 216 21.34 -15.30 -6.47
N TYR A 217 21.78 -16.53 -6.80
CA TYR A 217 20.94 -17.73 -6.78
C TYR A 217 20.79 -18.35 -5.38
N ASP A 218 21.63 -17.97 -4.42
CA ASP A 218 21.49 -18.36 -3.01
C ASP A 218 20.32 -17.63 -2.33
N PHE A 219 19.88 -16.50 -2.90
CA PHE A 219 18.72 -15.75 -2.41
C PHE A 219 17.42 -16.31 -2.95
N GLY A 220 16.37 -16.25 -2.12
CA GLY A 220 15.00 -16.55 -2.51
C GLY A 220 14.56 -15.72 -3.74
N CYS A 221 13.64 -16.26 -4.53
CA CYS A 221 13.27 -15.66 -5.82
C CYS A 221 12.79 -14.21 -5.69
N TRP A 222 11.99 -13.90 -4.67
CA TRP A 222 11.51 -12.54 -4.38
C TRP A 222 12.66 -11.60 -4.01
N ALA A 223 13.59 -12.05 -3.16
CA ALA A 223 14.72 -11.23 -2.73
C ALA A 223 15.66 -10.93 -3.90
N ARG A 224 15.90 -11.91 -4.78
CA ARG A 224 16.70 -11.73 -6.00
C ARG A 224 16.11 -10.67 -6.93
N GLN A 225 14.79 -10.67 -7.11
CA GLN A 225 14.08 -9.68 -7.91
C GLN A 225 14.19 -8.26 -7.34
N THR A 226 14.50 -8.10 -6.06
CA THR A 226 14.80 -6.81 -5.43
C THR A 226 16.29 -6.46 -5.47
N ILE A 227 17.17 -7.42 -5.17
CA ILE A 227 18.62 -7.19 -5.08
C ILE A 227 19.19 -6.74 -6.42
N VAL A 228 18.87 -7.46 -7.52
CA VAL A 228 19.44 -7.18 -8.84
C VAL A 228 19.12 -5.76 -9.36
N PRO A 229 17.88 -5.25 -9.33
CA PRO A 229 17.65 -3.86 -9.72
C PRO A 229 18.28 -2.88 -8.72
N LEU A 230 18.29 -3.19 -7.43
CA LEU A 230 18.95 -2.33 -6.44
C LEU A 230 20.45 -2.22 -6.65
N THR A 231 21.15 -3.23 -7.17
CA THR A 231 22.58 -3.06 -7.49
C THR A 231 22.80 -2.00 -8.57
N VAL A 232 21.87 -1.87 -9.53
CA VAL A 232 21.93 -0.83 -10.56
C VAL A 232 21.63 0.54 -9.95
N VAL A 233 20.61 0.62 -9.09
CA VAL A 233 20.26 1.87 -8.40
C VAL A 233 21.40 2.34 -7.49
N SER A 234 21.97 1.45 -6.66
CA SER A 234 23.11 1.74 -5.78
C SER A 234 24.37 2.12 -6.55
N ALA A 235 24.60 1.56 -7.74
CA ALA A 235 25.73 1.94 -8.59
C ALA A 235 25.56 3.34 -9.22
N LYS A 236 24.31 3.78 -9.46
CA LYS A 236 24.01 5.09 -10.07
C LYS A 236 23.70 6.19 -9.06
N ARG A 237 23.27 5.83 -7.85
CA ARG A 237 22.91 6.73 -6.75
C ARG A 237 22.08 7.94 -7.22
N PRO A 238 20.96 7.70 -7.94
CA PRO A 238 20.22 8.81 -8.51
C PRO A 238 19.55 9.61 -7.39
N VAL A 239 19.51 10.92 -7.55
CA VAL A 239 18.85 11.84 -6.62
C VAL A 239 17.97 12.78 -7.42
N ARG A 240 16.69 12.86 -7.04
CA ARG A 240 15.80 13.96 -7.46
C ARG A 240 15.51 14.82 -6.24
N PRO A 241 15.63 16.17 -6.33
CA PRO A 241 15.39 17.03 -5.18
C PRO A 241 14.02 16.76 -4.54
N ALA A 242 14.02 16.59 -3.22
CA ALA A 242 12.80 16.43 -2.45
C ALA A 242 11.82 17.60 -2.67
N PRO A 243 10.51 17.32 -2.78
CA PRO A 243 9.50 18.37 -2.92
C PRO A 243 9.33 19.21 -1.64
N PHE A 244 9.81 18.72 -0.50
CA PHE A 244 9.69 19.37 0.82
C PHE A 244 10.73 18.84 1.81
N PRO A 245 10.99 19.55 2.94
CA PRO A 245 11.80 19.03 4.04
C PRO A 245 11.03 18.02 4.91
N LEU A 246 11.78 17.23 5.68
CA LEU A 246 11.29 16.20 6.62
C LEU A 246 11.85 16.39 8.05
N ASP A 247 12.23 17.62 8.40
CA ASP A 247 12.93 17.96 9.65
C ASP A 247 12.20 17.43 10.90
N GLU A 248 10.86 17.42 10.88
CA GLU A 248 10.01 16.95 11.96
C GLU A 248 10.08 15.45 12.25
N LEU A 249 10.69 14.66 11.35
CA LEU A 249 10.90 13.22 11.54
C LEU A 249 12.29 12.88 12.12
N HIS A 250 13.18 13.85 12.27
CA HIS A 250 14.47 13.67 12.94
C HIS A 250 14.30 13.75 14.46
N THR A 251 15.07 12.97 15.22
CA THR A 251 15.02 12.96 16.69
C THR A 251 15.24 14.34 17.30
N ASP A 252 16.12 15.14 16.70
CA ASP A 252 16.29 16.56 16.98
C ASP A 252 15.86 17.37 15.75
N PRO A 253 14.65 17.97 15.74
CA PRO A 253 14.19 18.80 14.63
C PRO A 253 15.05 20.05 14.38
N ALA A 254 15.83 20.49 15.38
CA ALA A 254 16.72 21.65 15.25
C ALA A 254 18.11 21.26 14.70
N ARG A 255 18.41 19.96 14.60
CA ARG A 255 19.65 19.40 14.02
C ARG A 255 19.34 18.14 13.20
N PRO A 256 18.65 18.29 12.06
CA PRO A 256 18.57 17.21 11.08
C PRO A 256 20.00 16.99 10.54
N ASN A 257 20.64 15.90 10.96
CA ASN A 257 22.00 15.54 10.54
C ASN A 257 22.15 15.47 9.02
#